data_AF-A0A4Y2LCS8-F1
#
_entry.id   AF-A0A4Y2LCS8-F1
#
_cell.length_a   1.000
_cell.length_b   1.000
_cell.length_c   1.000
_cell.angle_alpha   90.00
_cell.angle_beta   90.00
_cell.angle_gamma   90.00
#
_symmetry.space_group_name_H-M   'P 1'
#
loop_
_entity.id
_entity.type
_entity.pdbx_description
1 polymer ?
#
loop_
_entity_poly.entity_id
_entity_poly.type
_entity_poly.pdbx_seq_one_letter_code
_entity_poly.pdbx_strand_id
1 'polypeptide(L)'
;MDGRTLDGKVESTAGGVGRNLADCLARLHRDPFFVSSVGAQEHAQALLGKMKHMDTSGIKIVADARTATCIVVLDHCGECLFVIGDMDIHDSLIPEQVEAHRSIMSAAPLVVIDGNIPLKSLDRIFHLCSENRIPGK
;
A
#
# COMPACT_ATOMS: atom_id res chain seq x y z
N MET A 1 -18.95 -20.88 -13.45
CA MET A 1 -17.68 -21.61 -13.32
C MET A 1 -18.00 -23.10 -13.28
N ASP A 2 -17.31 -23.92 -14.05
CA ASP A 2 -17.55 -25.37 -14.15
C ASP A 2 -16.57 -26.21 -13.31
N GLY A 3 -15.73 -25.55 -12.49
CA GLY A 3 -14.84 -26.20 -11.52
C GLY A 3 -13.63 -26.91 -12.13
N ARG A 4 -13.29 -26.64 -13.40
CA ARG A 4 -12.15 -27.28 -14.07
C ARG A 4 -10.81 -26.69 -13.65
N THR A 5 -9.79 -27.55 -13.56
CA THR A 5 -8.37 -27.16 -13.45
C THR A 5 -7.78 -26.95 -14.83
N LEU A 6 -7.05 -25.86 -15.02
CA LEU A 6 -6.35 -25.53 -16.27
C LEU A 6 -4.85 -25.47 -16.02
N ASP A 7 -4.06 -25.89 -17.01
CA ASP A 7 -2.61 -25.70 -16.98
C ASP A 7 -2.26 -24.21 -17.14
N GLY A 8 -1.32 -23.73 -16.33
CA GLY A 8 -0.92 -22.34 -16.32
C GLY A 8 0.33 -22.09 -15.47
N LYS A 9 0.78 -20.84 -15.46
CA LYS A 9 1.89 -20.38 -14.61
C LYS A 9 1.36 -19.36 -13.60
N VAL A 10 1.92 -19.38 -12.41
CA VAL A 10 1.60 -18.42 -11.35
C VAL A 10 2.88 -17.69 -10.99
N GLU A 11 2.83 -16.36 -11.05
CA GLU A 11 3.91 -15.47 -10.61
C GLU A 11 3.40 -14.54 -9.51
N SER A 12 4.27 -14.20 -8.56
CA SER A 12 3.94 -13.30 -7.45
C SER A 12 5.00 -12.21 -7.31
N THR A 13 4.54 -10.96 -7.29
CA THR A 13 5.37 -9.78 -7.13
C THR A 13 4.87 -8.95 -5.96
N ALA A 14 5.76 -8.09 -5.42
CA ALA A 14 5.34 -7.09 -4.44
C ALA A 14 4.72 -5.91 -5.20
N GLY A 15 3.44 -5.64 -4.95
CA GLY A 15 2.68 -4.59 -5.62
C GLY A 15 2.11 -3.54 -4.64
N GLY A 16 1.12 -2.79 -5.14
CA GLY A 16 0.49 -1.67 -4.42
C GLY A 16 0.99 -0.33 -4.96
N VAL A 17 0.06 0.59 -5.29
CA VAL A 17 0.39 1.87 -5.93
C VAL A 17 1.30 2.71 -5.04
N GLY A 18 0.90 2.96 -3.78
CA GLY A 18 1.71 3.70 -2.82
C GLY A 18 3.07 3.03 -2.55
N ARG A 19 3.10 1.70 -2.41
CA ARG A 19 4.35 0.94 -2.19
C ARG A 19 5.30 1.05 -3.37
N ASN A 20 4.80 0.95 -4.60
CA ASN A 20 5.61 1.10 -5.81
C ASN A 20 6.19 2.51 -5.94
N LEU A 21 5.40 3.54 -5.62
CA LEU A 21 5.90 4.91 -5.61
C LEU A 21 7.03 5.09 -4.57
N ALA A 22 6.82 4.59 -3.35
CA ALA A 22 7.83 4.67 -2.30
C ALA A 22 9.08 3.85 -2.63
N ASP A 23 8.95 2.65 -3.21
CA ASP A 23 10.07 1.82 -3.67
C ASP A 23 10.87 2.52 -4.80
N CYS A 24 10.18 3.14 -5.76
CA CYS A 24 10.83 3.94 -6.80
C CYS A 24 11.60 5.13 -6.22
N LEU A 25 11.01 5.88 -5.29
CA LEU A 25 11.68 7.01 -4.64
C LEU A 25 12.91 6.57 -3.84
N ALA A 26 12.81 5.47 -3.09
CA ALA A 26 13.94 4.89 -2.36
C ALA A 26 15.07 4.46 -3.29
N ARG A 27 14.76 3.83 -4.42
CA ARG A 27 15.75 3.45 -5.45
C ARG A 27 16.41 4.65 -6.13
N LEU A 28 15.73 5.79 -6.18
CA LEU A 28 16.28 7.06 -6.66
C LEU A 28 17.03 7.85 -5.57
N HIS A 29 17.39 7.18 -4.46
CA HIS A 29 18.12 7.77 -3.34
C HIS A 29 17.38 8.95 -2.69
N ARG A 30 16.06 8.84 -2.60
CA ARG A 30 15.21 9.68 -1.75
C ARG A 30 14.77 8.89 -0.53
N ASP A 31 14.34 9.60 0.51
CA ASP A 31 13.94 9.01 1.78
C ASP A 31 12.42 9.15 1.99
N PRO A 32 11.57 8.40 1.25
CA PRO A 32 10.13 8.46 1.45
C PRO A 32 9.76 7.81 2.79
N PHE A 33 8.91 8.49 3.56
CA PHE A 33 8.26 7.87 4.72
C PHE A 33 6.95 7.21 4.26
N PHE A 34 6.94 5.88 4.19
CA PHE A 34 5.81 5.11 3.67
C PHE A 34 4.87 4.67 4.79
N VAL A 35 3.64 5.19 4.78
CA VAL A 35 2.58 4.80 5.72
C VAL A 35 1.64 3.80 5.05
N SER A 36 1.49 2.62 5.64
CA SER A 36 0.58 1.58 5.13
C SER A 36 0.26 0.55 6.20
N SER A 37 -0.41 -0.55 5.84
CA SER A 37 -0.75 -1.64 6.74
C SER A 37 -0.60 -3.00 6.07
N VAL A 38 -0.12 -3.99 6.83
CA VAL A 38 0.05 -5.38 6.41
C VAL A 38 -0.50 -6.32 7.49
N GLY A 39 -0.91 -7.53 7.10
CA GLY A 39 -1.32 -8.57 8.03
C GLY A 39 -0.12 -9.18 8.77
N ALA A 40 -0.40 -10.13 9.66
CA ALA A 40 0.65 -10.86 10.39
C ALA A 40 1.12 -12.17 9.72
N GLN A 41 0.57 -12.53 8.56
CA GLN A 41 0.88 -13.81 7.90
C GLN A 41 2.29 -13.82 7.26
N GLU A 42 2.79 -15.03 6.95
CA GLU A 42 4.10 -15.24 6.32
C GLU A 42 4.28 -14.44 5.01
N HIS A 43 3.23 -14.33 4.19
CA HIS A 43 3.28 -13.52 2.97
C HIS A 43 3.57 -12.03 3.25
N ALA A 44 3.10 -11.49 4.37
CA ALA A 44 3.43 -10.14 4.80
C ALA A 44 4.92 -10.00 5.10
N GLN A 45 5.52 -11.00 5.77
CA GLN A 45 6.95 -11.02 6.05
C GLN A 45 7.79 -11.10 4.78
N ALA A 46 7.36 -11.88 3.79
CA ALA A 46 7.99 -11.94 2.47
C ALA A 46 7.92 -10.58 1.74
N LEU A 47 6.79 -9.86 1.83
CA LEU A 47 6.64 -8.51 1.30
C LEU A 47 7.59 -7.51 1.98
N LEU A 48 7.60 -7.48 3.32
CA LEU A 48 8.51 -6.63 4.09
C LEU A 48 9.99 -6.95 3.80
N GLY A 49 10.31 -8.22 3.60
CA GLY A 49 11.65 -8.67 3.21
C GLY A 49 12.13 -8.11 1.86
N LYS A 50 11.20 -7.75 0.95
CA LYS A 50 11.50 -7.08 -0.32
C LYS A 50 11.68 -5.56 -0.16
N MET A 51 11.37 -4.99 1.01
CA MET A 51 11.40 -3.55 1.32
C MET A 51 12.55 -3.16 2.24
N LYS A 52 13.57 -4.02 2.41
CA LYS A 52 14.73 -3.76 3.30
C LYS A 52 15.54 -2.49 3.00
N HIS A 53 15.39 -1.93 1.81
CA HIS A 53 16.06 -0.70 1.38
C HIS A 53 15.22 0.56 1.63
N MET A 54 14.03 0.40 2.21
CA MET A 54 13.09 1.47 2.56
C MET A 54 12.92 1.53 4.08
N ASP A 55 12.56 2.71 4.60
CA ASP A 55 12.03 2.81 5.95
C ASP A 55 10.62 2.20 6.00
N THR A 56 10.46 1.16 6.84
CA THR A 56 9.19 0.43 7.02
C THR A 56 8.51 0.75 8.35
N SER A 57 9.04 1.71 9.12
CA SER A 57 8.50 2.10 10.43
C SER A 57 7.10 2.71 10.38
N GLY A 58 6.68 3.24 9.22
CA GLY A 58 5.31 3.69 8.96
C GLY A 58 4.32 2.58 8.58
N ILE A 59 4.78 1.32 8.45
CA ILE A 59 3.91 0.20 8.11
C ILE A 59 3.40 -0.46 9.39
N LYS A 60 2.08 -0.43 9.60
CA LYS A 60 1.44 -1.10 10.72
C LYS A 60 1.20 -2.57 10.42
N ILE A 61 1.51 -3.44 11.39
CA ILE A 61 1.10 -4.84 11.36
C ILE A 61 -0.25 -4.97 12.08
N VAL A 62 -1.25 -5.51 11.37
CA VAL A 62 -2.60 -5.72 11.88
C VAL A 62 -2.80 -7.22 12.10
N ALA A 63 -2.87 -7.65 13.36
CA ALA A 63 -2.84 -9.06 13.75
C ALA A 63 -3.95 -9.90 13.10
N ASP A 64 -5.18 -9.40 13.12
CA ASP A 64 -6.38 -10.12 12.66
C ASP A 64 -6.78 -9.79 11.22
N ALA A 65 -5.88 -9.22 10.42
CA ALA A 65 -6.14 -8.85 9.03
C ALA A 65 -5.24 -9.60 8.04
N ARG A 66 -5.67 -9.62 6.78
CA ARG A 66 -4.92 -10.20 5.64
C ARG A 66 -4.21 -9.09 4.87
N THR A 67 -2.94 -9.30 4.53
CA THR A 67 -2.24 -8.36 3.63
C THR A 67 -2.96 -8.26 2.30
N ALA A 68 -3.10 -7.02 1.81
CA ALA A 68 -3.75 -6.73 0.54
C ALA A 68 -3.18 -7.60 -0.59
N THR A 69 -4.06 -8.28 -1.31
CA THR A 69 -3.68 -9.23 -2.37
C THR A 69 -4.49 -8.94 -3.64
N CYS A 70 -3.79 -8.77 -4.75
CA CYS A 70 -4.39 -8.62 -6.08
C CYS A 70 -4.05 -9.85 -6.91
N ILE A 71 -5.05 -10.59 -7.35
CA ILE A 71 -4.90 -11.73 -8.25
C ILE A 71 -5.39 -11.31 -9.62
N VAL A 72 -4.49 -11.29 -10.60
CA VAL A 72 -4.80 -11.00 -12.00
C VAL A 72 -4.76 -12.31 -12.77
N VAL A 73 -5.86 -12.65 -13.45
CA VAL A 73 -5.92 -13.83 -14.31
C VAL A 73 -5.84 -13.37 -15.76
N LEU A 74 -4.83 -13.86 -16.45
CA LEU A 74 -4.55 -13.56 -17.84
C LEU A 74 -4.91 -14.75 -18.74
N ASP A 75 -5.28 -14.46 -19.98
CA ASP A 75 -5.39 -15.50 -21.01
C ASP A 75 -4.03 -15.82 -21.66
N HIS A 76 -4.05 -16.68 -22.68
CA HIS A 76 -2.86 -17.10 -23.41
C HIS A 76 -2.25 -16.00 -24.29
N CYS A 77 -3.01 -14.95 -24.60
CA CYS A 77 -2.54 -13.76 -25.31
C CYS A 77 -1.95 -12.71 -24.35
N GLY A 78 -2.09 -12.91 -23.03
CA GLY A 78 -1.69 -11.94 -22.00
C GLY A 78 -2.76 -10.89 -21.71
N GLU A 79 -3.98 -11.07 -22.20
CA GLU A 79 -5.11 -10.16 -21.92
C GLU A 79 -5.71 -10.48 -20.55
N CYS A 80 -6.09 -9.43 -19.81
CA CYS A 80 -6.68 -9.59 -18.48
C CYS A 80 -8.13 -10.09 -18.59
N LEU A 81 -8.39 -11.31 -18.12
CA LEU A 81 -9.72 -11.88 -18.04
C LEU A 81 -10.49 -11.30 -16.85
N PHE A 82 -9.89 -11.31 -15.66
CA PHE A 82 -10.46 -10.73 -14.45
C PHE A 82 -9.42 -10.48 -13.38
N VAL A 83 -9.79 -9.63 -12.41
CA VAL A 83 -8.98 -9.29 -11.24
C VAL A 83 -9.78 -9.53 -9.97
N ILE A 84 -9.16 -10.18 -8.98
CA ILE A 84 -9.68 -10.33 -7.63
C ILE A 84 -8.84 -9.46 -6.71
N GLY A 85 -9.46 -8.49 -6.05
CA GLY A 85 -8.82 -7.65 -5.05
C GLY A 85 -9.33 -7.97 -3.65
N ASP A 86 -8.45 -8.47 -2.79
CA ASP A 86 -8.65 -8.55 -1.35
C ASP A 86 -7.90 -7.36 -0.74
N MET A 87 -8.62 -6.27 -0.47
CA MET A 87 -8.04 -4.95 -0.16
C MET A 87 -8.49 -4.38 1.18
N ASP A 88 -9.26 -5.16 1.97
CA ASP A 88 -9.95 -4.71 3.18
C ASP A 88 -9.00 -4.16 4.26
N ILE A 89 -7.74 -4.60 4.27
CA ILE A 89 -6.76 -4.09 5.24
C ILE A 89 -6.51 -2.58 5.12
N HIS A 90 -6.75 -1.98 3.95
CA HIS A 90 -6.62 -0.53 3.81
C HIS A 90 -7.65 0.24 4.66
N ASP A 91 -8.76 -0.38 5.06
CA ASP A 91 -9.72 0.22 6.01
C ASP A 91 -9.12 0.42 7.41
N SER A 92 -8.00 -0.25 7.72
CA SER A 92 -7.25 -0.04 8.97
C SER A 92 -6.44 1.26 8.98
N LEU A 93 -6.29 1.93 7.83
CA LEU A 93 -5.65 3.24 7.68
C LEU A 93 -6.62 4.34 8.11
N ILE A 94 -7.00 4.32 9.39
CA ILE A 94 -7.94 5.24 10.03
C ILE A 94 -7.28 6.59 10.40
N PRO A 95 -8.05 7.66 10.64
CA PRO A 95 -7.50 8.99 10.95
C PRO A 95 -6.51 9.01 12.11
N GLU A 96 -6.68 8.13 13.10
CA GLU A 96 -5.78 7.99 14.25
C GLU A 96 -4.38 7.52 13.82
N GLN A 97 -4.27 6.70 12.77
CA GLN A 97 -2.97 6.30 12.21
C GLN A 97 -2.29 7.46 11.49
N VAL A 98 -3.06 8.28 10.78
CA VAL A 98 -2.54 9.51 10.16
C VAL A 98 -2.01 10.45 11.25
N GLU A 99 -2.75 10.62 12.34
CA GLU A 99 -2.38 11.52 13.44
C GLU A 99 -1.11 11.06 14.17
N ALA A 100 -0.93 9.74 14.32
CA ALA A 100 0.28 9.17 14.92
C ALA A 100 1.57 9.60 14.18
N HIS A 101 1.45 9.98 12.91
CA HIS A 101 2.56 10.45 12.07
C HIS A 101 2.48 11.95 11.75
N ARG A 102 1.65 12.73 12.48
CA ARG A 102 1.45 14.18 12.25
C ARG A 102 2.78 14.94 12.17
N SER A 103 3.72 14.68 13.07
CA SER A 103 5.00 15.40 13.13
C SER A 103 5.82 15.20 11.85
N ILE A 104 5.90 13.97 11.37
CA ILE A 104 6.61 13.60 10.14
C ILE A 104 5.91 14.23 8.92
N MET A 105 4.59 14.09 8.85
CA MET A 105 3.80 14.71 7.78
C MET A 105 3.98 16.22 7.76
N SER A 106 3.92 16.90 8.91
CA SER A 106 4.03 18.37 9.00
C SER A 106 5.41 18.89 8.56
N ALA A 107 6.45 18.05 8.65
CA ALA A 107 7.79 18.37 8.18
C ALA A 107 8.05 17.95 6.72
N ALA A 108 7.13 17.19 6.10
CA ALA A 108 7.32 16.67 4.76
C ALA A 108 7.17 17.78 3.71
N PRO A 109 8.07 17.83 2.70
CA PRO A 109 7.95 18.80 1.61
C PRO A 109 6.83 18.47 0.62
N LEU A 110 6.35 17.22 0.61
CA LEU A 110 5.31 16.71 -0.28
C LEU A 110 4.63 15.51 0.38
N VAL A 111 3.30 15.46 0.29
CA VAL A 111 2.50 14.28 0.65
C VAL A 111 1.84 13.77 -0.62
N VAL A 112 2.05 12.48 -0.92
CA VAL A 112 1.41 11.78 -2.04
C VAL A 112 0.51 10.70 -1.49
N ILE A 113 -0.69 10.60 -2.05
CA ILE A 113 -1.71 9.68 -1.56
C ILE A 113 -2.22 8.82 -2.72
N ASP A 114 -2.45 7.53 -2.48
CA ASP A 114 -3.10 6.67 -3.47
C ASP A 114 -4.60 6.53 -3.19
N GLY A 115 -5.32 5.93 -4.15
CA GLY A 115 -6.78 5.77 -4.06
C GLY A 115 -7.27 4.66 -3.13
N ASN A 116 -6.39 3.96 -2.40
CA ASN A 116 -6.79 2.87 -1.50
C ASN A 116 -7.11 3.36 -0.07
N ILE A 117 -6.92 4.65 0.20
CA ILE A 117 -7.11 5.22 1.55
C ILE A 117 -8.61 5.52 1.80
N PRO A 118 -9.15 5.19 2.99
CA PRO A 118 -10.51 5.55 3.36
C PRO A 118 -10.76 7.07 3.35
N LEU A 119 -11.95 7.51 2.91
CA LEU A 119 -12.30 8.93 2.78
C LEU A 119 -12.08 9.73 4.06
N LYS A 120 -12.43 9.19 5.23
CA LYS A 120 -12.23 9.87 6.52
C LYS A 120 -10.76 10.20 6.78
N SER A 121 -9.86 9.31 6.35
CA SER A 121 -8.42 9.48 6.52
C SER A 121 -7.86 10.43 5.46
N LEU A 122 -8.38 10.38 4.24
CA LEU A 122 -8.08 11.37 3.20
C LEU A 122 -8.42 12.78 3.67
N ASP A 123 -9.63 12.99 4.23
CA ASP A 123 -10.05 14.28 4.79
C ASP A 123 -9.07 14.75 5.88
N ARG A 124 -8.64 13.83 6.76
CA ARG A 124 -7.67 14.16 7.80
C ARG A 124 -6.32 14.56 7.22
N ILE A 125 -5.82 13.82 6.23
CA ILE A 125 -4.56 14.11 5.56
C ILE A 125 -4.60 15.49 4.89
N PHE A 126 -5.68 15.80 4.17
CA PHE A 126 -5.82 17.11 3.51
C PHE A 126 -5.90 18.26 4.51
N HIS A 127 -6.59 18.08 5.63
CA HIS A 127 -6.58 19.06 6.71
C HIS A 127 -5.17 19.31 7.26
N LEU A 128 -4.39 18.25 7.52
CA LEU A 128 -3.00 18.38 7.97
C LEU A 128 -2.11 19.08 6.94
N CYS A 129 -2.27 18.76 5.66
CA CYS A 129 -1.48 19.39 4.59
C CYS A 129 -1.83 20.89 4.47
N SER A 130 -3.12 21.24 4.57
CA SER A 130 -3.58 22.63 4.52
C SER A 130 -3.05 23.46 5.69
N GLU A 131 -3.13 22.93 6.93
CA GLU A 131 -2.60 23.58 8.14
C GLU A 131 -1.11 23.92 8.02
N ASN A 132 -0.34 23.03 7.39
CA ASN A 132 1.12 23.14 7.29
C ASN A 132 1.62 23.70 5.95
N ARG A 133 0.71 24.11 5.06
CA ARG A 133 1.02 24.60 3.70
C ARG A 133 1.84 23.62 2.86
N ILE A 134 1.58 22.33 3.03
CA ILE A 134 2.23 21.26 2.28
C ILE A 134 1.43 20.99 1.01
N PRO A 135 2.07 20.91 -0.18
CA PRO A 135 1.39 20.43 -1.37
C PRO A 135 0.89 18.99 -1.16
N GLY A 136 -0.42 18.79 -1.23
CA GLY A 136 -1.05 17.47 -1.35
C GLY A 136 -1.54 17.26 -2.78
N LYS A 137 -1.14 16.16 -3.41
CA LYS A 137 -1.62 15.75 -4.74
C LYS A 137 -2.11 14.31 -4.72
#